data_AF-A0A950CXD8-F1
#
_entry.id   AF-A0A950CXD8-F1
#
_cell.length_a   1.000
_cell.length_b   1.000
_cell.length_c   1.000
_cell.angle_alpha   90.00
_cell.angle_beta   90.00
_cell.angle_gamma   90.00
#
_symmetry.space_group_name_H-M   'P 1'
#
loop_
_entity.id
_entity.type
_entity.pdbx_description
1 polymer ?
#
loop_
_entity_poly.entity_id
_entity_poly.type
_entity_poly.pdbx_seq_one_letter_code
_entity_poly.pdbx_strand_id
1 'polypeptide(L)'
;MIIAISPIRLFEASFVFLICAATLSSQALMADLQMEQNPQKRSDKALALADNAFDTARDFYLKGEIQKGDAQLEDMTKALNACVDSLNEAHKGKFYKKAEMNVATLQRRLDGLLSELSVQSRGWAEYTSRKLEEIHDKLLNGVMSK
;
A
#
# COMPACT_ATOMS: atom_id res chain seq x y z
N MET A 1 -37.97 30.05 42.05
CA MET A 1 -37.28 30.38 40.80
C MET A 1 -36.55 29.12 40.35
N ILE A 2 -37.16 28.35 39.44
CA ILE A 2 -36.64 27.06 38.97
C ILE A 2 -35.97 27.34 37.62
N ILE A 3 -34.65 27.11 37.53
CA ILE A 3 -33.90 27.29 36.28
C ILE A 3 -33.94 25.95 35.54
N ALA A 4 -34.59 25.96 34.38
CA ALA A 4 -34.68 24.85 33.45
C ALA A 4 -33.30 24.57 32.83
N ILE A 5 -32.83 23.33 32.92
CA ILE A 5 -31.62 22.84 32.26
C ILE A 5 -32.02 22.26 30.90
N SER A 6 -31.46 22.81 29.82
CA SER A 6 -31.73 22.42 28.43
C SER A 6 -31.05 21.09 28.06
N PRO A 7 -31.69 20.17 27.32
CA PRO A 7 -31.14 18.85 26.99
C PRO A 7 -30.52 18.82 25.58
N ILE A 8 -29.50 19.65 25.28
CA ILE A 8 -28.96 19.79 23.90
C ILE A 8 -27.44 19.50 23.80
N ARG A 9 -26.81 18.91 24.82
CA ARG A 9 -25.34 18.70 24.83
C ARG A 9 -24.93 17.26 25.12
N LEU A 10 -25.60 16.27 24.51
CA LEU A 10 -25.27 14.84 24.71
C LEU A 10 -25.02 14.03 23.42
N PHE A 11 -24.85 14.67 22.26
CA PHE A 11 -24.79 13.93 20.98
C PHE A 11 -23.41 13.82 20.30
N GLU A 12 -22.35 14.40 20.87
CA GLU A 12 -21.06 14.53 20.15
C GLU A 12 -19.99 13.49 20.54
N ALA A 13 -20.27 12.58 21.49
CA ALA A 13 -19.22 11.76 22.11
C ALA A 13 -19.15 10.30 21.63
N SER A 14 -19.90 9.88 20.61
CA SER A 14 -19.97 8.45 20.23
C SER A 14 -19.36 8.08 18.87
N PHE A 15 -18.85 9.02 18.08
CA PHE A 15 -18.40 8.69 16.71
C PHE A 15 -16.90 8.37 16.55
N VAL A 16 -16.09 8.48 17.61
CA VAL A 16 -14.61 8.43 17.48
C VAL A 16 -14.01 7.02 17.66
N PHE A 17 -14.77 6.03 18.16
CA PHE A 17 -14.14 4.77 18.60
C PHE A 17 -14.07 3.64 17.56
N LEU A 18 -14.59 3.81 16.34
CA LEU A 18 -14.77 2.68 15.40
C LEU A 18 -13.81 2.62 14.19
N ILE A 19 -12.67 3.33 14.21
CA ILE A 19 -11.72 3.36 13.07
C ILE A 19 -10.42 2.58 13.35
N CYS A 20 -10.11 2.20 14.60
CA CYS A 20 -8.79 1.64 14.95
C CYS A 20 -8.53 0.19 14.53
N ALA A 21 -9.51 -0.61 14.12
CA ALA A 21 -9.28 -2.06 13.92
C ALA A 21 -8.54 -2.41 12.62
N ALA A 22 -8.63 -1.58 11.56
CA ALA A 22 -8.08 -1.92 10.26
C ALA A 22 -6.60 -1.52 10.07
N THR A 23 -6.05 -0.65 10.93
CA THR A 23 -4.64 -0.20 10.82
C THR A 23 -3.64 -1.14 11.52
N LEU A 24 -4.11 -1.98 12.45
CA LEU A 24 -3.24 -2.86 13.25
C LEU A 24 -2.62 -4.00 12.43
N SER A 25 -3.33 -4.52 11.43
CA SER A 25 -2.86 -5.67 10.64
C SER A 25 -1.71 -5.29 9.70
N SER A 26 -1.79 -4.14 9.04
CA SER A 26 -0.74 -3.65 8.13
C SER A 26 0.56 -3.34 8.89
N GLN A 27 0.45 -2.71 10.07
CA GLN A 27 1.60 -2.40 10.91
C GLN A 27 2.34 -3.65 11.41
N ALA A 28 1.60 -4.71 11.74
CA ALA A 28 2.19 -5.98 12.15
C ALA A 28 2.96 -6.68 11.00
N LEU A 29 2.45 -6.63 9.77
CA LEU A 29 3.11 -7.22 8.60
C LEU A 29 4.38 -6.45 8.21
N MET A 30 4.34 -5.12 8.28
CA MET A 30 5.53 -4.28 8.07
C MET A 30 6.58 -4.49 9.17
N ALA A 31 6.16 -4.74 10.41
CA ALA A 31 7.09 -5.11 11.49
C ALA A 31 7.75 -6.48 11.25
N ASP A 32 7.01 -7.47 10.72
CA ASP A 32 7.58 -8.78 10.34
C ASP A 32 8.63 -8.66 9.23
N LEU A 33 8.44 -7.73 8.28
CA LEU A 33 9.48 -7.42 7.29
C LEU A 33 10.77 -6.93 7.94
N GLN A 34 10.69 -6.07 8.95
CA GLN A 34 11.86 -5.51 9.61
C GLN A 34 12.63 -6.54 10.44
N MET A 35 11.95 -7.58 10.93
CA MET A 35 12.60 -8.67 11.69
C MET A 35 13.35 -9.68 10.81
N GLU A 36 13.03 -9.78 9.51
CA GLU A 36 13.72 -10.68 8.60
C GLU A 36 15.11 -10.16 8.25
N GLN A 37 16.15 -10.79 8.80
CA GLN A 37 17.53 -10.37 8.58
C GLN A 37 18.03 -10.64 7.17
N ASN A 38 17.56 -11.70 6.50
CA ASN A 38 18.05 -12.02 5.17
C ASN A 38 17.45 -11.07 4.12
N PRO A 39 18.26 -10.23 3.44
CA PRO A 39 17.74 -9.20 2.54
C PRO A 39 17.00 -9.79 1.33
N GLN A 40 17.39 -10.98 0.85
CA GLN A 40 16.66 -11.67 -0.21
C GLN A 40 15.27 -12.06 0.26
N LYS A 41 15.16 -12.73 1.42
CA LYS A 41 13.86 -13.13 1.97
C LYS A 41 12.99 -11.91 2.29
N ARG A 42 13.61 -10.83 2.77
CA ARG A 42 12.95 -9.55 3.04
C ARG A 42 12.34 -8.98 1.77
N SER A 43 13.09 -8.95 0.66
CA SER A 43 12.56 -8.51 -0.65
C SER A 43 11.43 -9.40 -1.15
N ASP A 44 11.53 -10.72 -0.99
CA ASP A 44 10.48 -11.66 -1.43
C ASP A 44 9.18 -11.48 -0.61
N LYS A 45 9.29 -11.33 0.71
CA LYS A 45 8.14 -11.03 1.58
C LYS A 45 7.51 -9.67 1.21
N ALA A 46 8.33 -8.66 0.95
CA ALA A 46 7.86 -7.33 0.59
C ALA A 46 7.08 -7.34 -0.74
N LEU A 47 7.53 -8.10 -1.75
CA LEU A 47 6.77 -8.32 -2.98
C LEU A 47 5.43 -9.00 -2.73
N ALA A 48 5.39 -10.03 -1.88
CA ALA A 48 4.14 -10.71 -1.54
C ALA A 48 3.15 -9.78 -0.80
N LEU A 49 3.65 -8.91 0.08
CA LEU A 49 2.81 -7.92 0.76
C LEU A 49 2.26 -6.88 -0.20
N ALA A 50 3.08 -6.40 -1.14
CA ALA A 50 2.63 -5.48 -2.18
C ALA A 50 1.50 -6.09 -3.04
N ASP A 51 1.64 -7.36 -3.40
CA ASP A 51 0.64 -8.10 -4.17
C ASP A 51 -0.70 -8.21 -3.43
N ASN A 52 -0.67 -8.65 -2.18
CA ASN A 52 -1.87 -8.77 -1.34
C ASN A 52 -2.51 -7.40 -1.05
N ALA A 53 -1.71 -6.37 -0.83
CA ALA A 53 -2.18 -5.01 -0.62
C ALA A 53 -2.91 -4.48 -1.87
N PHE A 54 -2.39 -4.77 -3.07
CA PHE A 54 -3.10 -4.41 -4.31
C PHE A 54 -4.45 -5.12 -4.45
N ASP A 55 -4.52 -6.43 -4.20
CA ASP A 55 -5.78 -7.17 -4.28
C ASP A 55 -6.81 -6.63 -3.29
N THR A 56 -6.36 -6.34 -2.07
CA THR A 56 -7.21 -5.73 -1.03
C THR A 56 -7.64 -4.31 -1.43
N ALA A 57 -6.74 -3.52 -2.03
CA ALA A 57 -7.08 -2.18 -2.52
C ALA A 57 -8.17 -2.23 -3.58
N ARG A 58 -8.01 -3.10 -4.58
CA ARG A 58 -8.99 -3.31 -5.64
C ARG A 58 -10.34 -3.71 -5.06
N ASP A 59 -10.39 -4.64 -4.12
CA ASP A 59 -11.62 -5.05 -3.45
C ASP A 59 -12.32 -3.87 -2.74
N PHE A 60 -11.57 -3.01 -2.07
CA PHE A 60 -12.13 -1.82 -1.42
C PHE A 60 -12.68 -0.81 -2.43
N TYR A 61 -11.95 -0.56 -3.52
CA TYR A 61 -12.42 0.31 -4.59
C TYR A 61 -13.72 -0.21 -5.24
N LEU A 62 -13.81 -1.51 -5.50
CA LEU A 62 -15.01 -2.15 -6.07
C LEU A 62 -16.21 -2.09 -5.11
N LYS A 63 -15.97 -2.01 -3.80
CA LYS A 63 -17.01 -1.81 -2.77
C LYS A 63 -17.35 -0.34 -2.52
N GLY A 64 -16.69 0.59 -3.22
CA GLY A 64 -16.84 2.04 -3.00
C GLY A 64 -16.16 2.54 -1.71
N GLU A 65 -15.34 1.72 -1.06
CA GLU A 65 -14.60 2.05 0.15
C GLU A 65 -13.28 2.75 -0.19
N ILE A 66 -13.37 3.89 -0.92
CA ILE A 66 -12.25 4.56 -1.58
C ILE A 66 -11.06 4.81 -0.65
N GLN A 67 -11.30 5.38 0.53
CA GLN A 67 -10.24 5.69 1.51
C GLN A 67 -9.48 4.46 1.99
N LYS A 68 -10.14 3.30 2.08
CA LYS A 68 -9.47 2.05 2.44
C LYS A 68 -8.65 1.51 1.26
N GLY A 69 -9.17 1.67 0.04
CA GLY A 69 -8.42 1.39 -1.19
C GLY A 69 -7.13 2.22 -1.26
N ASP A 70 -7.24 3.52 -1.00
CA ASP A 70 -6.11 4.45 -0.97
C ASP A 70 -5.04 4.00 0.05
N ALA A 71 -5.46 3.68 1.27
CA ALA A 71 -4.56 3.18 2.32
C ALA A 71 -3.83 1.90 1.91
N GLN A 72 -4.53 0.96 1.25
CA GLN A 72 -3.90 -0.27 0.76
C GLN A 72 -2.92 -0.01 -0.40
N LEU A 73 -3.21 0.93 -1.30
CA LEU A 73 -2.24 1.34 -2.33
C LEU A 73 -1.01 2.04 -1.74
N GLU A 74 -1.19 2.77 -0.64
CA GLU A 74 -0.07 3.34 0.12
C GLU A 74 0.80 2.23 0.73
N ASP A 75 0.18 1.24 1.36
CA ASP A 75 0.87 0.09 1.96
C ASP A 75 1.62 -0.75 0.90
N MET A 76 1.00 -0.96 -0.27
CA MET A 76 1.67 -1.56 -1.43
C MET A 76 2.95 -0.79 -1.78
N THR A 77 2.86 0.54 -1.88
CA THR A 77 3.99 1.39 -2.24
C THR A 77 5.09 1.34 -1.18
N LYS A 78 4.73 1.32 0.12
CA LYS A 78 5.69 1.15 1.23
C LYS A 78 6.41 -0.19 1.16
N ALA A 79 5.67 -1.28 0.92
CA ALA A 79 6.25 -2.60 0.78
C ALA A 79 7.22 -2.67 -0.41
N LEU A 80 6.87 -2.09 -1.56
CA LEU A 80 7.76 -2.05 -2.72
C LEU A 80 9.04 -1.22 -2.48
N ASN A 81 8.97 -0.12 -1.74
CA ASN A 81 10.18 0.62 -1.34
C ASN A 81 11.05 -0.22 -0.40
N ALA A 82 10.46 -0.91 0.58
CA ALA A 82 11.21 -1.84 1.45
C ALA A 82 11.86 -2.99 0.65
N CYS A 83 11.22 -3.45 -0.44
CA CYS A 83 11.80 -4.40 -1.38
C CYS A 83 13.06 -3.83 -2.04
N VAL A 84 12.99 -2.61 -2.60
CA VAL A 84 14.13 -1.93 -3.22
C VAL A 84 15.29 -1.78 -2.23
N ASP A 85 15.00 -1.33 -1.00
CA ASP A 85 16.02 -1.16 0.04
C ASP A 85 16.70 -2.49 0.40
N SER A 86 15.91 -3.56 0.52
CA SER A 86 16.44 -4.91 0.79
C SER A 86 17.32 -5.41 -0.36
N LEU A 87 16.95 -5.12 -1.61
CA LEU A 87 17.74 -5.51 -2.78
C LEU A 87 19.07 -4.74 -2.86
N ASN A 88 19.05 -3.47 -2.45
CA ASN A 88 20.27 -2.65 -2.33
C ASN A 88 21.24 -3.25 -1.30
N GLU A 89 20.76 -3.86 -0.21
CA GLU A 89 21.61 -4.60 0.73
C GLU A 89 22.11 -5.95 0.17
N ALA A 90 21.30 -6.64 -0.65
CA ALA A 90 21.64 -7.97 -1.16
C ALA A 90 22.73 -7.95 -2.24
N HIS A 91 22.85 -6.86 -3.00
CA HIS A 91 23.81 -6.67 -4.10
C HIS A 91 23.84 -7.81 -5.14
N LYS A 92 22.68 -8.41 -5.48
CA LYS A 92 22.59 -9.44 -6.54
C LYS A 92 21.56 -9.09 -7.61
N GLY A 93 22.04 -8.82 -8.83
CA GLY A 93 21.20 -8.45 -9.99
C GLY A 93 20.05 -9.42 -10.31
N LYS A 94 20.21 -10.72 -10.02
CA LYS A 94 19.14 -11.71 -10.26
C LYS A 94 17.86 -11.43 -9.45
N PHE A 95 17.97 -10.82 -8.28
CA PHE A 95 16.82 -10.52 -7.43
C PHE A 95 16.10 -9.25 -7.88
N TYR A 96 16.84 -8.27 -8.40
CA TYR A 96 16.26 -7.09 -9.05
C TYR A 96 15.35 -7.46 -10.22
N LYS A 97 15.76 -8.43 -11.06
CA LYS A 97 14.94 -8.85 -12.21
C LYS A 97 13.60 -9.43 -11.77
N LYS A 98 13.59 -10.25 -10.71
CA LYS A 98 12.34 -10.80 -10.17
C LYS A 98 11.42 -9.70 -9.65
N ALA A 99 11.97 -8.73 -8.94
CA ALA A 99 11.21 -7.60 -8.42
C ALA A 99 10.68 -6.69 -9.53
N GLU A 100 11.48 -6.37 -10.54
CA GLU A 100 11.09 -5.56 -11.71
C GLU A 100 9.90 -6.20 -12.42
N MET A 101 9.96 -7.50 -12.72
CA MET A 101 8.84 -8.22 -13.37
C MET A 101 7.55 -8.18 -12.53
N ASN A 102 7.66 -8.23 -11.19
CA ASN A 102 6.49 -8.10 -10.31
C ASN A 102 5.91 -6.69 -10.35
N VAL A 103 6.75 -5.64 -10.28
CA VAL A 103 6.30 -4.25 -10.37
C VAL A 103 5.65 -3.97 -11.73
N ALA A 104 6.24 -4.45 -12.83
CA ALA A 104 5.64 -4.34 -14.16
C ALA A 104 4.27 -5.04 -14.24
N THR A 105 4.07 -6.13 -13.49
CA THR A 105 2.77 -6.81 -13.40
C THR A 105 1.76 -6.00 -12.59
N LEU A 106 2.19 -5.41 -11.46
CA LEU A 106 1.36 -4.51 -10.66
C LEU A 106 0.95 -3.25 -11.43
N GLN A 107 1.85 -2.66 -12.24
CA GLN A 107 1.52 -1.53 -13.12
C GLN A 107 0.37 -1.87 -14.05
N ARG A 108 0.46 -2.98 -14.80
CA ARG A 108 -0.63 -3.41 -15.70
C ARG A 108 -1.95 -3.64 -14.98
N ARG A 109 -1.91 -4.21 -13.77
CA ARG A 109 -3.11 -4.44 -12.95
C ARG A 109 -3.70 -3.12 -12.44
N LEU A 110 -2.86 -2.18 -12.04
CA LEU A 110 -3.28 -0.85 -11.60
C LEU A 110 -3.89 -0.06 -12.77
N ASP A 111 -3.35 -0.17 -13.97
CA ASP A 111 -3.95 0.42 -15.18
C ASP A 111 -5.34 -0.18 -15.45
N GLY A 112 -5.50 -1.49 -15.24
CA GLY A 112 -6.79 -2.16 -15.26
C GLY A 112 -7.78 -1.57 -14.25
N LEU A 113 -7.37 -1.44 -12.98
CA LEU A 113 -8.18 -0.81 -11.93
C LEU A 113 -8.54 0.64 -12.31
N LEU A 114 -7.57 1.42 -12.77
CA LEU A 114 -7.79 2.79 -13.23
C LEU A 114 -8.87 2.83 -14.30
N SER A 115 -8.89 1.90 -15.25
CA SER A 115 -9.93 1.85 -16.28
C SER A 115 -11.35 1.63 -15.72
N GLU A 116 -11.48 0.93 -14.58
CA GLU A 116 -12.74 0.57 -13.93
C GLU A 116 -13.29 1.68 -13.00
N LEU A 117 -12.42 2.52 -12.43
CA LEU A 117 -12.82 3.56 -11.48
C LEU A 117 -13.53 4.75 -12.15
N SER A 118 -14.30 5.55 -11.40
CA SER A 118 -14.74 6.87 -11.88
C SER A 118 -13.63 7.92 -11.72
N VAL A 119 -13.66 8.99 -12.51
CA VAL A 119 -12.66 10.07 -12.44
C VAL A 119 -12.49 10.63 -11.02
N GLN A 120 -13.58 10.71 -10.26
CA GLN A 120 -13.58 11.25 -8.89
C GLN A 120 -12.86 10.33 -7.89
N SER A 121 -12.81 9.03 -8.17
CA SER A 121 -12.23 8.01 -7.28
C SER A 121 -10.82 7.59 -7.69
N ARG A 122 -10.28 8.05 -8.83
CA ARG A 122 -8.99 7.63 -9.40
C ARG A 122 -7.77 8.33 -8.79
N GLY A 123 -7.93 9.47 -8.08
CA GLY A 123 -6.83 10.36 -7.75
C GLY A 123 -5.63 9.70 -7.05
N TRP A 124 -5.87 8.84 -6.06
CA TRP A 124 -4.79 8.13 -5.38
C TRP A 124 -4.20 7.00 -6.23
N ALA A 125 -5.05 6.25 -6.95
CA ALA A 125 -4.59 5.23 -7.89
C ALA A 125 -3.69 5.79 -9.00
N GLU A 126 -3.99 6.99 -9.52
CA GLU A 126 -3.15 7.69 -10.50
C GLU A 126 -1.81 8.11 -9.87
N TYR A 127 -1.85 8.60 -8.63
CA TYR A 127 -0.62 8.90 -7.88
C TYR A 127 0.23 7.65 -7.68
N THR A 128 -0.37 6.53 -7.29
CA THR A 128 0.33 5.26 -7.12
C THR A 128 0.91 4.75 -8.43
N SER A 129 0.24 4.96 -9.58
CA SER A 129 0.78 4.56 -10.89
C SER A 129 2.12 5.24 -11.19
N ARG A 130 2.21 6.57 -10.96
CA ARG A 130 3.48 7.31 -11.07
C ARG A 130 4.55 6.77 -10.10
N LYS A 131 4.16 6.36 -8.89
CA LYS A 131 5.10 5.75 -7.94
C LYS A 131 5.59 4.38 -8.38
N LEU A 132 4.76 3.58 -9.02
CA LEU A 132 5.20 2.31 -9.60
C LEU A 132 6.19 2.54 -10.75
N GLU A 133 6.02 3.58 -11.57
CA GLU A 133 7.02 3.97 -12.59
C GLU A 133 8.37 4.31 -11.96
N GLU A 134 8.39 5.18 -10.94
CA GLU A 134 9.63 5.52 -10.22
C GLU A 134 10.32 4.28 -9.61
N ILE A 135 9.55 3.35 -9.05
CA ILE A 135 10.07 2.11 -8.44
C ILE A 135 10.59 1.16 -9.52
N HIS A 136 9.84 1.01 -10.62
CA HIS A 136 10.24 0.19 -11.76
C HIS A 136 11.59 0.64 -12.30
N ASP A 137 11.78 1.96 -12.48
CA ASP A 137 13.05 2.51 -12.99
C ASP A 137 14.23 2.25 -12.03
N LYS A 138 14.01 2.36 -10.71
CA LYS A 138 15.02 1.98 -9.71
C LYS A 138 15.41 0.50 -9.82
N LEU A 139 14.42 -0.37 -10.00
CA LEU A 139 14.67 -1.81 -10.14
C LEU A 139 15.39 -2.14 -11.44
N LEU A 140 14.99 -1.51 -12.55
CA LEU A 140 15.64 -1.66 -13.85
C LEU A 140 17.10 -1.23 -13.79
N ASN A 141 17.40 -0.10 -13.13
CA ASN A 141 18.78 0.34 -12.88
C ASN A 141 19.58 -0.71 -12.10
N GLY A 142 18.99 -1.34 -11.08
CA GLY A 142 19.63 -2.43 -10.33
C GLY A 142 19.84 -3.71 -11.14
N VAL A 143 18.98 -4.00 -12.13
CA VAL A 143 19.20 -5.08 -13.11
C VAL A 143 20.39 -4.75 -14.02
N MET A 144 20.53 -3.48 -14.41
CA MET A 144 21.55 -3.03 -15.35
C MET A 144 22.92 -2.80 -14.70
N SER A 145 22.97 -2.45 -13.41
CA SER A 145 24.22 -2.35 -12.64
C SER A 145 24.78 -3.75 -12.40
N LYS A 146 25.84 -4.10 -13.14
CA LYS A 146 26.60 -5.34 -12.97
C LYS A 146 27.69 -5.18 -11.93
#